data_AF-A0A257M257-F1
#
_entry.id   AF-A0A257M257-F1
#
_cell.length_a   1.000
_cell.length_b   1.000
_cell.length_c   1.000
_cell.angle_alpha   90.00
_cell.angle_beta   90.00
_cell.angle_gamma   90.00
#
_symmetry.space_group_name_H-M   'P 1'
#
loop_
_entity.id
_entity.type
_entity.pdbx_description
1 polymer ?
#
loop_
_entity_poly.entity_id
_entity_poly.type
_entity_poly.pdbx_seq_one_letter_code
_entity_poly.pdbx_strand_id
1 'polypeptide(L)'
;MVGQTANRQFVNDSPVTLALLKRIGEHLVDLHGPHDHQSLLSTERQLAMLDAYAGSEPAVASWRETWRTWRGKMQEFEDLQRAENASEQELELLRYQVGEIDSANLKPGEESDLEDRWRRASNATRLLEASGAAVTALSNDDGILDRLTEVQRLVRELEKLDPSVAERVAGLETAVLELQELERSLVEYGEELEIDPKEAATLEERVNLIESLKRKYGPTLVDVIARRDAAATRLDTIENRGEKLEKLSAELAECRAKLDAAGKTLSTARKKAAPKLAKEIASQLKDLGFKQSSFEVPLVSSSEPGPHGFEGVEFQFGPNPGEHLLPL
;
A
#
# COMPACT_ATOMS: atom_id res chain seq x y z
N MET A 1 -22.33 -7.20 -40.28
CA MET A 1 -22.08 -6.24 -39.19
C MET A 1 -23.39 -6.04 -38.44
N VAL A 2 -23.62 -6.84 -37.40
CA VAL A 2 -24.80 -6.77 -36.52
C VAL A 2 -24.25 -6.49 -35.14
N GLY A 3 -24.43 -5.27 -34.65
CA GLY A 3 -23.94 -4.84 -33.35
C GLY A 3 -24.74 -5.49 -32.23
N GLN A 4 -24.07 -6.20 -31.34
CA GLN A 4 -24.64 -6.68 -30.08
C GLN A 4 -25.09 -5.48 -29.25
N THR A 5 -26.39 -5.36 -29.01
CA THR A 5 -26.96 -4.38 -28.07
C THR A 5 -26.57 -4.78 -26.64
N ALA A 6 -25.55 -4.14 -26.08
CA ALA A 6 -25.21 -4.30 -24.67
C ALA A 6 -26.31 -3.65 -23.82
N ASN A 7 -27.09 -4.47 -23.13
CA ASN A 7 -28.14 -4.03 -22.19
C ASN A 7 -27.46 -3.20 -21.08
N ARG A 8 -27.70 -1.88 -21.01
CA ARG A 8 -27.09 -0.98 -20.02
C ARG A 8 -28.02 -0.82 -18.82
N GLN A 9 -27.52 -1.07 -17.61
CA GLN A 9 -28.26 -0.90 -16.36
C GLN A 9 -27.81 0.38 -15.64
N PHE A 10 -28.74 1.10 -15.03
CA PHE A 10 -28.45 2.32 -14.26
C PHE A 10 -29.18 2.31 -12.91
N VAL A 11 -28.56 2.89 -11.88
CA VAL A 11 -29.18 3.20 -10.59
C VAL A 11 -28.82 4.65 -10.27
N ASN A 12 -29.82 5.52 -10.04
CA ASN A 12 -29.64 6.95 -9.81
C ASN A 12 -28.69 7.60 -10.84
N ASP A 13 -28.98 7.40 -12.12
CA ASP A 13 -28.20 7.89 -13.27
C ASP A 13 -26.73 7.44 -13.34
N SER A 14 -26.31 6.50 -12.48
CA SER A 14 -24.99 5.88 -12.51
C SER A 14 -25.06 4.49 -13.15
N PRO A 15 -24.18 4.15 -14.11
CA PRO A 15 -24.15 2.81 -14.70
C PRO A 15 -23.75 1.78 -13.66
N VAL A 16 -24.50 0.67 -13.59
CA VAL A 16 -24.26 -0.43 -12.66
C VAL A 16 -24.21 -1.77 -13.38
N THR A 17 -23.66 -2.79 -12.74
CA THR A 17 -23.75 -4.16 -13.24
C THR A 17 -25.14 -4.74 -12.99
N LEU A 18 -25.57 -5.68 -13.82
CA LEU A 18 -26.83 -6.41 -13.62
C LEU A 18 -26.90 -7.09 -12.24
N ALA A 19 -25.77 -7.57 -11.73
CA ALA A 19 -25.70 -8.18 -10.39
C ALA A 19 -25.99 -7.17 -9.28
N LEU A 20 -25.49 -5.93 -9.39
CA LEU A 20 -25.78 -4.87 -8.43
C LEU A 20 -27.23 -4.38 -8.54
N LEU A 21 -27.74 -4.21 -9.76
CA LEU A 21 -29.15 -3.85 -9.98
C LEU A 21 -30.10 -4.92 -9.41
N LYS A 22 -29.76 -6.19 -9.56
CA LYS A 22 -30.56 -7.31 -9.01
C LYS A 22 -30.61 -7.28 -7.48
N ARG A 23 -29.46 -7.09 -6.81
CA ARG A 23 -29.39 -6.94 -5.33
C ARG A 23 -30.19 -5.74 -4.82
N ILE A 24 -30.24 -4.65 -5.58
CA ILE A 24 -31.02 -3.45 -5.23
C ILE A 24 -32.51 -3.69 -5.47
N GLY A 25 -32.88 -4.32 -6.59
CA GLY A 25 -34.25 -4.68 -6.93
C GLY A 25 -34.90 -5.61 -5.90
N GLU A 26 -34.13 -6.56 -5.33
CA GLU A 26 -34.56 -7.47 -4.27
C GLU A 26 -35.06 -6.76 -2.99
N HIS A 27 -34.68 -5.49 -2.78
CA HIS A 27 -35.07 -4.69 -1.62
C HIS A 27 -36.06 -3.55 -1.92
N LEU A 28 -36.21 -3.14 -3.18
CA LEU A 28 -36.96 -1.92 -3.55
C LEU A 28 -38.24 -2.20 -4.35
N VAL A 29 -38.36 -3.35 -4.98
CA VAL A 29 -39.51 -3.69 -5.83
C VAL A 29 -40.02 -5.07 -5.44
N ASP A 30 -41.22 -5.10 -4.84
CA ASP A 30 -42.03 -6.31 -4.76
C ASP A 30 -43.00 -6.26 -5.95
N LEU A 31 -42.69 -7.02 -7.01
CA LEU A 31 -43.58 -7.14 -8.16
C LEU A 31 -44.75 -8.05 -7.73
N HIS A 32 -45.97 -7.76 -8.22
CA HIS A 32 -47.14 -8.60 -8.02
C HIS A 32 -47.66 -9.20 -9.35
N GLY A 33 -47.46 -10.51 -9.59
CA GLY A 33 -47.76 -11.27 -10.81
C GLY A 33 -47.40 -12.77 -10.75
N PRO A 34 -47.61 -13.56 -11.83
CA PRO A 34 -47.42 -15.02 -11.84
C PRO A 34 -45.98 -15.53 -11.57
N HIS A 35 -45.01 -14.62 -11.49
CA HIS A 35 -43.60 -14.91 -11.19
C HIS A 35 -43.15 -14.41 -9.79
N ASP A 36 -44.09 -13.93 -8.96
CA ASP A 36 -43.89 -13.42 -7.58
C ASP A 36 -43.26 -14.40 -6.61
N HIS A 37 -43.40 -15.69 -6.90
CA HIS A 37 -42.99 -16.73 -5.98
C HIS A 37 -41.48 -16.67 -5.69
N GLN A 38 -40.64 -16.05 -6.54
CA GLN A 38 -39.19 -16.02 -6.34
C GLN A 38 -38.71 -15.44 -4.99
N SER A 39 -39.53 -14.63 -4.31
CA SER A 39 -39.21 -14.13 -2.97
C SER A 39 -39.48 -15.16 -1.86
N LEU A 40 -40.68 -15.74 -1.88
CA LEU A 40 -41.09 -16.78 -0.93
C LEU A 40 -40.39 -18.13 -1.18
N LEU A 41 -39.96 -18.42 -2.41
CA LEU A 41 -39.18 -19.60 -2.78
C LEU A 41 -37.71 -19.53 -2.35
N SER A 42 -37.23 -18.35 -1.92
CA SER A 42 -35.85 -18.19 -1.50
C SER A 42 -35.67 -18.69 -0.07
N THR A 43 -34.88 -19.74 0.11
CA THR A 43 -34.54 -20.30 1.44
C THR A 43 -33.89 -19.26 2.36
N GLU A 44 -33.11 -18.33 1.81
CA GLU A 44 -32.55 -17.20 2.57
C GLU A 44 -33.64 -16.26 3.11
N ARG A 45 -34.66 -15.95 2.30
CA ARG A 45 -35.79 -15.10 2.74
C ARG A 45 -36.70 -15.84 3.71
N GLN A 46 -36.97 -17.12 3.48
CA GLN A 46 -37.71 -17.96 4.42
C GLN A 46 -36.99 -18.02 5.79
N LEU A 47 -35.65 -18.10 5.79
CA LEU A 47 -34.85 -18.06 7.02
C LEU A 47 -34.94 -16.70 7.70
N ALA A 48 -34.86 -15.61 6.93
CA ALA A 48 -35.05 -14.26 7.47
C ALA A 48 -36.45 -14.04 8.05
N MET A 49 -37.50 -14.61 7.44
CA MET A 49 -38.87 -14.57 7.97
C MET A 49 -38.97 -15.32 9.31
N LEU A 50 -38.34 -16.50 9.41
CA LEU A 50 -38.28 -17.24 10.66
C LEU A 50 -37.52 -16.47 11.74
N ASP A 51 -36.40 -15.85 11.39
CA ASP A 51 -35.58 -15.07 12.32
C ASP A 51 -36.32 -13.82 12.84
N ALA A 52 -37.00 -13.10 11.94
CA ALA A 52 -37.83 -11.94 12.31
C ALA A 52 -39.00 -12.36 13.21
N TYR A 53 -39.69 -13.46 12.89
CA TYR A 53 -40.75 -13.99 13.75
C TYR A 53 -40.22 -14.44 15.12
N ALA A 54 -39.01 -14.98 15.17
CA ALA A 54 -38.35 -15.40 16.41
C ALA A 54 -37.86 -14.22 17.26
N GLY A 55 -37.78 -13.00 16.72
CA GLY A 55 -37.09 -11.86 17.34
C GLY A 55 -35.60 -12.15 17.56
N SER A 56 -34.98 -12.88 16.64
CA SER A 56 -33.60 -13.37 16.77
C SER A 56 -32.56 -12.40 16.19
N GLU A 57 -32.92 -11.17 15.83
CA GLU A 57 -32.03 -10.20 15.19
C GLU A 57 -30.70 -9.99 15.94
N PRO A 58 -30.67 -9.87 17.29
CA PRO A 58 -29.41 -9.77 18.02
C PRO A 58 -28.55 -11.04 17.90
N ALA A 59 -29.18 -12.22 17.88
CA ALA A 59 -28.47 -13.50 17.72
C ALA A 59 -27.95 -13.68 16.28
N VAL A 60 -28.71 -13.24 15.28
CA VAL A 60 -28.27 -13.20 13.86
C VAL A 60 -27.09 -12.25 13.69
N ALA A 61 -27.12 -11.07 14.31
CA ALA A 61 -26.00 -10.13 14.26
C ALA A 61 -24.73 -10.73 14.89
N SER A 62 -24.86 -11.31 16.09
CA SER A 62 -23.77 -11.99 16.78
C SER A 62 -23.18 -13.16 15.96
N TRP A 63 -24.04 -13.97 15.32
CA TRP A 63 -23.60 -15.02 14.39
C TRP A 63 -22.81 -14.45 13.22
N ARG A 64 -23.35 -13.43 12.53
CA ARG A 64 -22.70 -12.85 11.34
C ARG A 64 -21.33 -12.26 11.67
N GLU A 65 -21.21 -11.59 12.81
CA GLU A 65 -19.94 -11.03 13.27
C GLU A 65 -18.91 -12.14 13.55
N THR A 66 -19.27 -13.12 14.38
CA THR A 66 -18.39 -14.25 14.71
C THR A 66 -18.02 -15.09 13.49
N TRP A 67 -18.95 -15.29 12.54
CA TRP A 67 -18.71 -16.02 11.30
C TRP A 67 -17.74 -15.29 10.38
N ARG A 68 -17.88 -13.96 10.23
CA ARG A 68 -16.95 -13.15 9.42
C ARG A 68 -15.54 -13.20 9.99
N THR A 69 -15.40 -13.03 11.30
CA THR A 69 -14.11 -13.10 11.98
C THR A 69 -13.46 -14.48 11.81
N TRP A 70 -14.22 -15.55 12.05
CA TRP A 70 -13.73 -16.91 11.87
C TRP A 70 -13.34 -17.19 10.41
N ARG A 71 -14.16 -16.80 9.43
CA ARG A 71 -13.85 -17.02 8.01
C ARG A 71 -12.64 -16.20 7.54
N GLY A 72 -12.47 -14.97 8.02
CA GLY A 72 -11.29 -14.15 7.77
C GLY A 72 -10.01 -14.83 8.28
N LYS A 73 -10.04 -15.29 9.54
CA LYS A 73 -8.91 -16.04 10.13
C LYS A 73 -8.64 -17.37 9.44
N MET A 74 -9.69 -18.05 8.98
CA MET A 74 -9.54 -19.31 8.23
C MET A 74 -8.85 -19.05 6.90
N GLN A 75 -9.21 -17.96 6.23
CA GLN A 75 -8.56 -17.53 4.99
C GLN A 75 -7.08 -17.17 5.21
N GLU A 76 -6.77 -16.38 6.24
CA GLU A 76 -5.38 -16.05 6.63
C GLU A 76 -4.55 -17.32 6.88
N PHE A 77 -5.12 -18.30 7.59
CA PHE A 77 -4.46 -19.57 7.87
C PHE A 77 -4.25 -20.41 6.59
N GLU A 78 -5.29 -20.56 5.76
CA GLU A 78 -5.18 -21.30 4.49
C GLU A 78 -4.17 -20.67 3.54
N ASP A 79 -4.11 -19.33 3.48
CA ASP A 79 -3.16 -18.61 2.63
C ASP A 79 -1.72 -18.78 3.14
N LEU A 80 -1.50 -18.70 4.46
CA LEU A 80 -0.18 -18.97 5.06
C LEU A 80 0.21 -20.45 4.95
N GLN A 81 -0.74 -21.37 4.99
CA GLN A 81 -0.50 -22.80 4.80
C GLN A 81 -0.19 -23.13 3.34
N ARG A 82 -0.83 -22.44 2.39
CA ARG A 82 -0.58 -22.60 0.94
C ARG A 82 0.65 -21.85 0.45
N ALA A 83 1.16 -20.88 1.22
CA ALA A 83 2.41 -20.21 0.90
C ALA A 83 3.52 -21.25 0.66
N GLU A 84 4.30 -21.06 -0.40
CA GLU A 84 5.34 -22.01 -0.80
C GLU A 84 6.43 -22.11 0.30
N ASN A 85 6.94 -23.32 0.53
CA ASN A 85 8.12 -23.49 1.37
C ASN A 85 9.31 -22.93 0.59
N ALA A 86 9.89 -21.84 1.07
CA ALA A 86 11.13 -21.32 0.52
C ALA A 86 12.25 -22.35 0.69
N SER A 87 13.13 -22.45 -0.30
CA SER A 87 14.33 -23.28 -0.17
C SER A 87 15.31 -22.66 0.83
N GLU A 88 16.21 -23.48 1.40
CA GLU A 88 17.29 -22.96 2.25
C GLU A 88 18.14 -21.92 1.50
N GLN A 89 18.31 -22.09 0.18
CA GLN A 89 19.02 -21.13 -0.69
C GLN A 89 18.30 -19.77 -0.79
N GLU A 90 16.96 -19.76 -0.87
CA GLU A 90 16.19 -18.51 -0.86
C GLU A 90 16.35 -17.79 0.50
N LEU A 91 16.29 -18.53 1.61
CA LEU A 91 16.51 -17.98 2.95
C LEU A 91 17.90 -17.38 3.12
N GLU A 92 18.95 -18.08 2.70
CA GLU A 92 20.33 -17.58 2.74
C GLU A 92 20.48 -16.31 1.90
N LEU A 93 19.90 -16.29 0.69
CA LEU A 93 19.91 -15.11 -0.17
C LEU A 93 19.21 -13.92 0.50
N LEU A 94 18.02 -14.12 1.08
CA LEU A 94 17.28 -13.06 1.76
C LEU A 94 18.03 -12.52 2.98
N ARG A 95 18.61 -13.40 3.82
CA ARG A 95 19.45 -13.00 4.95
C ARG A 95 20.67 -12.21 4.50
N TYR A 96 21.34 -12.66 3.43
CA TYR A 96 22.48 -11.96 2.87
C TYR A 96 22.09 -10.57 2.36
N GLN A 97 20.98 -10.43 1.62
CA GLN A 97 20.49 -9.15 1.12
C GLN A 97 20.16 -8.16 2.24
N VAL A 98 19.41 -8.62 3.24
CA VAL A 98 19.05 -7.79 4.40
C VAL A 98 20.31 -7.39 5.17
N GLY A 99 21.20 -8.35 5.45
CA GLY A 99 22.44 -8.10 6.18
C GLY A 99 23.41 -7.15 5.45
N GLU A 100 23.58 -7.32 4.13
CA GLU A 100 24.43 -6.45 3.32
C GLU A 100 23.89 -5.00 3.34
N ILE A 101 22.60 -4.80 3.11
CA ILE A 101 22.00 -3.45 3.07
C ILE A 101 21.96 -2.81 4.47
N ASP A 102 21.63 -3.58 5.52
CA ASP A 102 21.60 -3.08 6.89
C ASP A 102 22.99 -2.67 7.38
N SER A 103 24.02 -3.44 7.04
CA SER A 103 25.41 -3.11 7.39
C SER A 103 25.89 -1.80 6.77
N ALA A 104 25.32 -1.42 5.62
CA ALA A 104 25.63 -0.17 4.96
C ALA A 104 25.02 1.06 5.65
N ASN A 105 24.06 0.89 6.58
CA ASN A 105 23.46 1.96 7.38
C ASN A 105 23.11 3.20 6.53
N LEU A 106 22.33 2.97 5.47
CA LEU A 106 21.97 3.98 4.49
C LEU A 106 21.04 5.02 5.13
N LYS A 107 21.33 6.30 4.88
CA LYS A 107 20.50 7.41 5.39
C LYS A 107 19.73 8.06 4.26
N PRO A 108 18.41 8.27 4.40
CA PRO A 108 17.63 9.01 3.41
C PRO A 108 18.24 10.40 3.18
N GLY A 109 18.49 10.75 1.91
CA GLY A 109 19.02 12.05 1.52
C GLY A 109 20.53 12.23 1.67
N GLU A 110 21.30 11.20 2.05
CA GLU A 110 22.77 11.33 2.14
C GLU A 110 23.46 11.47 0.78
N GLU A 111 22.85 10.98 -0.29
CA GLU A 111 23.45 10.87 -1.62
C GLU A 111 23.84 12.23 -2.22
N SER A 112 22.96 13.23 -2.15
CA SER A 112 23.22 14.55 -2.76
C SER A 112 24.41 15.26 -2.13
N ASP A 113 24.49 15.27 -0.79
CA ASP A 113 25.59 15.91 -0.07
C ASP A 113 26.91 15.14 -0.27
N LEU A 114 26.83 13.81 -0.32
CA LEU A 114 27.98 12.95 -0.51
C LEU A 114 28.56 13.06 -1.93
N GLU A 115 27.72 13.13 -2.96
CA GLU A 115 28.16 13.35 -4.35
C GLU A 115 28.86 14.70 -4.52
N ASP A 116 28.33 15.77 -3.93
CA ASP A 116 28.94 17.12 -4.01
C ASP A 116 30.29 17.17 -3.30
N ARG A 117 30.40 16.55 -2.11
CA ARG A 117 31.66 16.44 -1.38
C ARG A 117 32.67 15.58 -2.13
N TRP A 118 32.26 14.43 -2.66
CA TRP A 118 33.14 13.56 -3.45
C TRP A 118 33.59 14.20 -4.76
N ARG A 119 32.71 14.94 -5.45
CA ARG A 119 33.08 15.68 -6.67
C ARG A 119 34.15 16.73 -6.37
N ARG A 120 34.04 17.46 -5.26
CA ARG A 120 35.10 18.39 -4.84
C ARG A 120 36.40 17.66 -4.49
N ALA A 121 36.32 16.60 -3.67
CA ALA A 121 37.48 15.81 -3.26
C ALA A 121 38.24 15.15 -4.43
N SER A 122 37.51 14.50 -5.35
CA SER A 122 38.09 13.84 -6.53
C SER A 122 38.75 14.81 -7.51
N ASN A 123 38.32 16.07 -7.52
CA ASN A 123 38.91 17.12 -8.37
C ASN A 123 39.90 18.02 -7.62
N ALA A 124 40.17 17.79 -6.33
CA ALA A 124 40.92 18.72 -5.48
C ALA A 124 42.30 19.07 -6.05
N THR A 125 43.07 18.07 -6.51
CA THR A 125 44.38 18.29 -7.14
C THR A 125 44.27 19.20 -8.37
N ARG A 126 43.30 18.93 -9.25
CA ARG A 126 43.10 19.73 -10.47
C ARG A 126 42.61 21.14 -10.16
N LEU A 127 41.79 21.29 -9.12
CA LEU A 127 41.31 22.60 -8.65
C LEU A 127 42.46 23.43 -8.03
N LEU A 128 43.35 22.81 -7.26
CA LEU A 128 44.57 23.42 -6.72
C LEU A 128 45.54 23.84 -7.83
N GLU A 129 45.79 22.96 -8.81
CA GLU A 129 46.65 23.28 -9.95
C GLU A 129 46.09 24.45 -10.77
N ALA A 130 44.79 24.45 -11.07
CA ALA A 130 44.16 25.49 -11.86
C ALA A 130 44.10 26.84 -11.12
N SER A 131 43.78 26.84 -9.82
CA SER A 131 43.79 28.06 -8.99
C SER A 131 45.20 28.63 -8.83
N GLY A 132 46.19 27.79 -8.54
CA GLY A 132 47.59 28.21 -8.44
C GLY A 132 48.14 28.77 -9.76
N ALA A 133 47.79 28.17 -10.90
CA ALA A 133 48.14 28.70 -12.22
C ALA A 133 47.47 30.05 -12.51
N ALA A 134 46.21 30.24 -12.09
CA ALA A 134 45.51 31.51 -12.24
C ALA A 134 46.12 32.62 -11.35
N VAL A 135 46.46 32.31 -10.09
CA VAL A 135 47.18 33.23 -9.18
C VAL A 135 48.53 33.60 -9.78
N THR A 136 49.30 32.63 -10.27
CA THR A 136 50.59 32.86 -10.93
C THR A 136 50.45 33.78 -12.15
N ALA A 137 49.38 33.64 -12.95
CA ALA A 137 49.15 34.52 -14.09
C ALA A 137 48.78 35.97 -13.68
N LEU A 138 48.16 36.15 -12.51
CA LEU A 138 47.77 37.45 -11.99
C LEU A 138 48.95 38.22 -11.36
N SER A 139 49.77 37.55 -10.54
CA SER A 139 50.69 38.23 -9.62
C SER A 139 52.14 37.74 -9.59
N ASN A 140 52.55 36.79 -10.44
CA ASN A 140 53.97 36.44 -10.57
C ASN A 140 54.76 37.55 -11.29
N ASP A 141 56.11 37.47 -11.31
CA ASP A 141 56.96 38.41 -12.06
C ASP A 141 56.48 38.55 -13.52
N ASP A 142 56.20 39.79 -13.95
CA ASP A 142 55.60 40.13 -15.26
C ASP A 142 54.13 39.66 -15.44
N GLY A 143 53.41 39.51 -14.32
CA GLY A 143 51.99 39.18 -14.25
C GLY A 143 51.06 40.32 -14.70
N ILE A 144 49.77 40.01 -14.79
CA ILE A 144 48.76 40.98 -15.25
C ILE A 144 48.74 42.24 -14.37
N LEU A 145 48.83 42.08 -13.05
CA LEU A 145 48.80 43.21 -12.10
C LEU A 145 50.05 44.11 -12.23
N ASP A 146 51.22 43.53 -12.43
CA ASP A 146 52.46 44.29 -12.69
C ASP A 146 52.37 45.10 -13.99
N ARG A 147 51.89 44.45 -15.06
CA ARG A 147 51.67 45.12 -16.36
C ARG A 147 50.62 46.22 -16.26
N LEU A 148 49.57 46.02 -15.48
CA LEU A 148 48.55 47.05 -15.22
C LEU A 148 49.12 48.23 -14.43
N THR A 149 50.07 48.00 -13.53
CA THR A 149 50.78 49.08 -12.82
C THR A 149 51.55 49.95 -13.83
N GLU A 150 52.20 49.35 -14.84
CA GLU A 150 52.86 50.11 -15.91
C GLU A 150 51.85 50.83 -16.81
N VAL A 151 50.70 50.22 -17.13
CA VAL A 151 49.61 50.90 -17.84
C VAL A 151 49.10 52.11 -17.06
N GLN A 152 48.89 51.98 -15.74
CA GLN A 152 48.50 53.10 -14.88
C GLN A 152 49.53 54.23 -14.91
N ARG A 153 50.82 53.92 -14.95
CA ARG A 153 51.91 54.91 -15.08
C ARG A 153 51.80 55.67 -16.40
N LEU A 154 51.65 54.96 -17.52
CA LEU A 154 51.53 55.55 -18.86
C LEU A 154 50.25 56.38 -19.00
N VAL A 155 49.12 55.91 -18.45
CA VAL A 155 47.86 56.65 -18.45
C VAL A 155 47.98 57.96 -17.69
N ARG A 156 48.65 57.98 -16.53
CA ARG A 156 48.94 59.23 -15.80
C ARG A 156 49.82 60.20 -16.60
N GLU A 157 50.72 59.69 -17.45
CA GLU A 157 51.48 60.55 -18.37
C GLU A 157 50.58 61.12 -19.47
N LEU A 158 49.66 60.32 -20.02
CA LEU A 158 48.69 60.78 -21.01
C LEU A 158 47.74 61.86 -20.44
N GLU A 159 47.24 61.70 -19.23
CA GLU A 159 46.37 62.69 -18.57
C GLU A 159 47.08 64.03 -18.36
N LYS A 160 48.39 64.02 -18.11
CA LYS A 160 49.20 65.25 -18.01
C LYS A 160 49.33 65.97 -19.36
N LEU A 161 49.34 65.23 -20.46
CA LEU A 161 49.44 65.76 -21.82
C LEU A 161 48.07 66.22 -22.36
N ASP A 162 47.02 65.45 -22.07
CA ASP A 162 45.65 65.69 -22.49
C ASP A 162 44.65 65.32 -21.35
N PRO A 163 44.12 66.31 -20.63
CA PRO A 163 43.16 66.08 -19.55
C PRO A 163 41.87 65.35 -19.98
N SER A 164 41.51 65.34 -21.27
CA SER A 164 40.32 64.63 -21.76
C SER A 164 40.46 63.10 -21.68
N VAL A 165 41.67 62.59 -21.47
CA VAL A 165 41.95 61.16 -21.30
C VAL A 165 41.37 60.62 -20.00
N ALA A 166 41.24 61.43 -18.94
CA ALA A 166 40.76 60.99 -17.63
C ALA A 166 39.37 60.32 -17.70
N GLU A 167 38.44 60.86 -18.48
CA GLU A 167 37.11 60.26 -18.67
C GLU A 167 37.17 58.94 -19.44
N ARG A 168 38.14 58.76 -20.34
CA ARG A 168 38.32 57.54 -21.15
C ARG A 168 38.87 56.37 -20.34
N VAL A 169 39.59 56.65 -19.26
CA VAL A 169 40.32 55.66 -18.45
C VAL A 169 39.76 55.54 -17.03
N ALA A 170 38.66 56.22 -16.71
CA ALA A 170 38.06 56.26 -15.38
C ALA A 170 37.77 54.87 -14.75
N GLY A 171 37.57 53.84 -15.58
CA GLY A 171 37.36 52.46 -15.11
C GLY A 171 38.63 51.66 -14.78
N LEU A 172 39.83 52.17 -15.08
CA LEU A 172 41.09 51.43 -14.91
C LEU A 172 41.37 51.10 -13.44
N GLU A 173 41.13 52.04 -12.53
CA GLU A 173 41.36 51.83 -11.10
C GLU A 173 40.43 50.75 -10.53
N THR A 174 39.15 50.79 -10.90
CA THR A 174 38.18 49.74 -10.56
C THR A 174 38.61 48.38 -11.11
N ALA A 175 39.03 48.31 -12.38
CA ALA A 175 39.47 47.05 -12.98
C ALA A 175 40.69 46.43 -12.25
N VAL A 176 41.63 47.27 -11.80
CA VAL A 176 42.78 46.81 -11.01
C VAL A 176 42.34 46.26 -9.65
N LEU A 177 41.44 46.96 -8.95
CA LEU A 177 40.91 46.50 -7.66
C LEU A 177 40.16 45.17 -7.78
N GLU A 178 39.32 45.02 -8.82
CA GLU A 178 38.59 43.76 -9.08
C GLU A 178 39.54 42.58 -9.35
N LEU A 179 40.66 42.81 -10.06
CA LEU A 179 41.68 41.77 -10.30
C LEU A 179 42.47 41.41 -9.05
N GLN A 180 42.76 42.37 -8.17
CA GLN A 180 43.38 42.11 -6.86
C GLN A 180 42.47 41.31 -5.94
N GLU A 181 41.17 41.60 -5.95
CA GLU A 181 40.19 40.84 -5.17
C GLU A 181 40.03 39.42 -5.73
N LEU A 182 40.00 39.25 -7.05
CA LEU A 182 39.99 37.95 -7.70
C LEU A 182 41.22 37.11 -7.31
N GLU A 183 42.41 37.70 -7.34
CA GLU A 183 43.65 37.03 -6.90
C GLU A 183 43.50 36.52 -5.46
N ARG A 184 43.09 37.39 -4.53
CA ARG A 184 42.88 37.03 -3.13
C ARG A 184 41.87 35.90 -2.97
N SER A 185 40.73 36.01 -3.65
CA SER A 185 39.69 34.99 -3.62
C SER A 185 40.20 33.63 -4.13
N LEU A 186 41.06 33.61 -5.16
CA LEU A 186 41.66 32.37 -5.67
C LEU A 186 42.69 31.77 -4.72
N VAL A 187 43.46 32.62 -4.01
CA VAL A 187 44.37 32.17 -2.95
C VAL A 187 43.59 31.54 -1.80
N GLU A 188 42.56 32.24 -1.28
CA GLU A 188 41.68 31.74 -0.22
C GLU A 188 41.01 30.43 -0.62
N TYR A 189 40.49 30.34 -1.86
CA TYR A 189 39.91 29.12 -2.40
C TYR A 189 40.91 27.94 -2.46
N GLY A 190 42.18 28.21 -2.78
CA GLY A 190 43.24 27.20 -2.76
C GLY A 190 43.51 26.66 -1.35
N GLU A 191 43.49 27.53 -0.34
CA GLU A 191 43.64 27.14 1.07
C GLU A 191 42.45 26.29 1.56
N GLU A 192 41.23 26.64 1.15
CA GLU A 192 40.01 25.86 1.46
C GLU A 192 39.99 24.47 0.82
N LEU A 193 40.73 24.26 -0.27
CA LEU A 193 40.81 23.00 -1.01
C LEU A 193 41.80 21.98 -0.42
N GLU A 194 42.52 22.32 0.66
CA GLU A 194 43.34 21.35 1.40
C GLU A 194 42.45 20.28 2.06
N ILE A 195 42.06 19.28 1.28
CA ILE A 195 41.27 18.14 1.74
C ILE A 195 42.24 17.11 2.34
N ASP A 196 41.96 16.66 3.57
CA ASP A 196 42.70 15.55 4.18
C ASP A 196 42.57 14.31 3.28
N PRO A 197 43.69 13.72 2.80
CA PRO A 197 43.67 12.50 2.00
C PRO A 197 42.89 11.35 2.67
N LYS A 198 42.84 11.31 4.01
CA LYS A 198 42.04 10.32 4.74
C LYS A 198 40.55 10.58 4.59
N GLU A 199 40.11 11.84 4.67
CA GLU A 199 38.71 12.20 4.47
C GLU A 199 38.27 11.88 3.04
N ALA A 200 39.11 12.19 2.04
CA ALA A 200 38.84 11.84 0.64
C ALA A 200 38.68 10.32 0.44
N ALA A 201 39.56 9.52 1.05
CA ALA A 201 39.46 8.05 0.99
C ALA A 201 38.16 7.54 1.65
N THR A 202 37.78 8.07 2.81
CA THR A 202 36.51 7.67 3.47
C THR A 202 35.27 8.06 2.66
N LEU A 203 35.29 9.22 1.99
CA LEU A 203 34.23 9.64 1.08
C LEU A 203 34.13 8.70 -0.12
N GLU A 204 35.27 8.36 -0.73
CA GLU A 204 35.33 7.43 -1.86
C GLU A 204 34.82 6.03 -1.48
N GLU A 205 35.22 5.50 -0.32
CA GLU A 205 34.69 4.22 0.19
C GLU A 205 33.17 4.27 0.37
N ARG A 206 32.63 5.38 0.90
CA ARG A 206 31.20 5.54 1.10
C ARG A 206 30.43 5.63 -0.23
N VAL A 207 30.94 6.39 -1.20
CA VAL A 207 30.36 6.48 -2.56
C VAL A 207 30.37 5.10 -3.22
N ASN A 208 31.51 4.42 -3.20
CA ASN A 208 31.67 3.11 -3.81
C ASN A 208 30.74 2.07 -3.20
N LEU A 209 30.55 2.10 -1.87
CA LEU A 209 29.58 1.25 -1.18
C LEU A 209 28.16 1.50 -1.72
N ILE A 210 27.71 2.76 -1.74
CA ILE A 210 26.35 3.12 -2.20
C ILE A 210 26.14 2.73 -3.67
N GLU A 211 27.09 3.03 -4.55
CA GLU A 211 27.02 2.67 -5.97
C GLU A 211 27.00 1.15 -6.19
N SER A 212 27.76 0.40 -5.37
CA SER A 212 27.75 -1.06 -5.43
C SER A 212 26.38 -1.64 -5.05
N LEU A 213 25.71 -1.06 -4.05
CA LEU A 213 24.37 -1.46 -3.61
C LEU A 213 23.33 -1.10 -4.66
N LYS A 214 23.42 0.10 -5.26
CA LYS A 214 22.53 0.51 -6.36
C LYS A 214 22.63 -0.47 -7.54
N ARG A 215 23.85 -0.81 -7.95
CA ARG A 215 24.06 -1.79 -9.03
C ARG A 215 23.47 -3.17 -8.72
N LYS A 216 23.45 -3.59 -7.45
CA LYS A 216 22.91 -4.89 -7.02
C LYS A 216 21.39 -4.89 -6.85
N TYR A 217 20.80 -3.80 -6.33
CA TYR A 217 19.45 -3.81 -5.77
C TYR A 217 18.48 -2.80 -6.39
N GLY A 218 18.96 -1.82 -7.15
CA GLY A 218 18.11 -0.87 -7.85
C GLY A 218 18.81 0.45 -8.18
N PRO A 219 18.34 1.18 -9.20
CA PRO A 219 19.05 2.36 -9.71
C PRO A 219 19.13 3.52 -8.72
N THR A 220 18.27 3.56 -7.70
CA THR A 220 18.25 4.62 -6.68
C THR A 220 18.35 4.05 -5.27
N LEU A 221 18.77 4.88 -4.30
CA LEU A 221 18.81 4.50 -2.89
C LEU A 221 17.43 4.07 -2.35
N VAL A 222 16.36 4.70 -2.86
CA VAL A 222 14.97 4.35 -2.53
C VAL A 222 14.65 2.92 -2.96
N ASP A 223 15.10 2.51 -4.15
CA ASP A 223 14.91 1.15 -4.65
C ASP A 223 15.68 0.13 -3.81
N VAL A 224 16.91 0.46 -3.40
CA VAL A 224 17.72 -0.40 -2.50
C VAL A 224 17.00 -0.63 -1.17
N ILE A 225 16.50 0.43 -0.54
CA ILE A 225 15.75 0.35 0.73
C ILE A 225 14.46 -0.45 0.54
N ALA A 226 13.69 -0.17 -0.52
CA ALA A 226 12.48 -0.91 -0.82
C ALA A 226 12.75 -2.41 -1.05
N ARG A 227 13.87 -2.75 -1.71
CA ARG A 227 14.31 -4.12 -1.92
C ARG A 227 14.63 -4.82 -0.60
N ARG A 228 15.33 -4.12 0.30
CA ARG A 228 15.62 -4.59 1.66
C ARG A 228 14.33 -4.88 2.43
N ASP A 229 13.37 -3.96 2.42
CA ASP A 229 12.12 -4.12 3.18
C ASP A 229 11.26 -5.27 2.64
N ALA A 230 11.21 -5.43 1.32
CA ALA A 230 10.56 -6.58 0.69
C ALA A 230 11.24 -7.90 1.09
N ALA A 231 12.58 -7.93 1.08
CA ALA A 231 13.35 -9.11 1.48
C ALA A 231 13.16 -9.45 2.97
N ALA A 232 13.18 -8.44 3.85
CA ALA A 232 12.95 -8.61 5.28
C ALA A 232 11.53 -9.12 5.58
N THR A 233 10.51 -8.58 4.91
CA THR A 233 9.12 -9.03 5.05
C THR A 233 8.96 -10.49 4.61
N ARG A 234 9.61 -10.85 3.49
CA ARG A 234 9.60 -12.23 2.98
C ARG A 234 10.32 -13.17 3.94
N LEU A 235 11.49 -12.77 4.45
CA LEU A 235 12.27 -13.53 5.42
C LEU A 235 11.47 -13.81 6.70
N ASP A 236 10.88 -12.78 7.29
CA ASP A 236 10.00 -12.88 8.48
C ASP A 236 8.78 -13.78 8.23
N THR A 237 8.23 -13.76 7.02
CA THR A 237 7.11 -14.64 6.65
C THR A 237 7.51 -16.11 6.63
N ILE A 238 8.74 -16.43 6.22
CA ILE A 238 9.25 -17.81 6.13
C ILE A 238 9.74 -18.29 7.50
N GLU A 239 10.60 -17.53 8.17
CA GLU A 239 11.22 -17.93 9.44
C GLU A 239 10.20 -18.08 10.57
N ASN A 240 9.26 -17.13 10.65
CA ASN A 240 8.24 -17.12 11.69
C ASN A 240 6.94 -17.80 11.24
N ARG A 241 6.97 -18.56 10.14
CA ARG A 241 5.78 -19.24 9.60
C ARG A 241 5.17 -20.22 10.59
N GLY A 242 6.00 -21.05 11.21
CA GLY A 242 5.56 -22.06 12.18
C GLY A 242 4.84 -21.43 13.36
N GLU A 243 5.47 -20.44 13.98
CA GLU A 243 4.89 -19.69 15.10
C GLU A 243 3.60 -18.96 14.69
N LYS A 244 3.56 -18.33 13.52
CA LYS A 244 2.36 -17.67 13.00
C LYS A 244 1.23 -18.66 12.73
N LEU A 245 1.52 -19.85 12.20
CA LEU A 245 0.53 -20.91 12.00
C LEU A 245 -0.02 -21.45 13.33
N GLU A 246 0.84 -21.65 14.33
CA GLU A 246 0.41 -22.07 15.67
C GLU A 246 -0.48 -21.02 16.32
N LYS A 247 -0.10 -19.74 16.23
CA LYS A 247 -0.90 -18.62 16.73
C LYS A 247 -2.25 -18.52 16.02
N LEU A 248 -2.27 -18.57 14.68
CA LEU A 248 -3.50 -18.54 13.90
C LEU A 248 -4.39 -19.75 14.19
N SER A 249 -3.81 -20.93 14.41
CA SER A 249 -4.55 -22.14 14.82
C SER A 249 -5.23 -21.95 16.18
N ALA A 250 -4.54 -21.35 17.16
CA ALA A 250 -5.11 -21.03 18.47
C ALA A 250 -6.24 -19.99 18.36
N GLU A 251 -6.02 -18.91 17.60
CA GLU A 251 -7.02 -17.87 17.33
C GLU A 251 -8.25 -18.46 16.62
N LEU A 252 -8.04 -19.37 15.67
CA LEU A 252 -9.11 -20.09 14.98
C LEU A 252 -9.95 -20.94 15.92
N ALA A 253 -9.32 -21.66 16.85
CA ALA A 253 -10.02 -22.46 17.85
C ALA A 253 -10.88 -21.57 18.77
N GLU A 254 -10.36 -20.41 19.20
CA GLU A 254 -11.12 -19.44 19.99
C GLU A 254 -12.29 -18.84 19.21
N CYS A 255 -12.04 -18.42 17.96
CA CYS A 255 -13.09 -17.90 17.07
C CYS A 255 -14.16 -18.95 16.81
N ARG A 256 -13.75 -20.22 16.65
CA ARG A 256 -14.69 -21.33 16.45
C ARG A 256 -15.56 -21.57 17.68
N ALA A 257 -14.98 -21.53 18.88
CA ALA A 257 -15.76 -21.66 20.12
C ALA A 257 -16.80 -20.53 20.27
N LYS A 258 -16.43 -19.29 19.92
CA LYS A 258 -17.37 -18.14 19.91
C LYS A 258 -18.47 -18.32 18.86
N LEU A 259 -18.11 -18.76 17.65
CA LEU A 259 -19.05 -19.07 16.58
C LEU A 259 -20.05 -20.17 16.99
N ASP A 260 -19.55 -21.26 17.59
CA ASP A 260 -20.39 -22.37 18.06
C ASP A 260 -21.37 -21.92 19.16
N ALA A 261 -20.94 -21.02 20.07
CA ALA A 261 -21.80 -20.46 21.10
C ALA A 261 -22.90 -19.54 20.51
N ALA A 262 -22.52 -18.66 19.57
CA ALA A 262 -23.46 -17.79 18.87
C ALA A 262 -24.48 -18.62 18.06
N GLY A 263 -24.01 -19.63 17.34
CA GLY A 263 -24.88 -20.50 16.55
C GLY A 263 -25.80 -21.35 17.41
N LYS A 264 -25.35 -21.91 18.55
CA LYS A 264 -26.25 -22.60 19.50
C LYS A 264 -27.40 -21.70 19.96
N THR A 265 -27.10 -20.43 20.24
CA THR A 265 -28.10 -19.44 20.65
C THR A 265 -29.12 -19.20 19.54
N LEU A 266 -28.65 -18.97 18.31
CA LEU A 266 -29.49 -18.75 17.14
C LEU A 266 -30.35 -19.98 16.80
N SER A 267 -29.76 -21.17 16.77
CA SER A 267 -30.46 -22.43 16.52
C SER A 267 -31.53 -22.73 17.57
N THR A 268 -31.29 -22.36 18.84
CA THR A 268 -32.29 -22.53 19.90
C THR A 268 -33.50 -21.62 19.68
N ALA A 269 -33.27 -20.36 19.28
CA ALA A 269 -34.35 -19.43 18.94
C ALA A 269 -35.18 -19.95 17.76
N ARG A 270 -34.52 -20.39 16.69
CA ARG A 270 -35.16 -20.96 15.49
C ARG A 270 -35.97 -22.22 15.81
N LYS A 271 -35.40 -23.18 16.54
CA LYS A 271 -36.10 -24.42 16.94
C LYS A 271 -37.36 -24.16 17.76
N LYS A 272 -37.36 -23.11 18.59
CA LYS A 272 -38.53 -22.69 19.39
C LYS A 272 -39.59 -21.98 18.55
N ALA A 273 -39.17 -21.22 17.54
CA ALA A 273 -40.03 -20.38 16.72
C ALA A 273 -40.68 -21.13 15.55
N ALA A 274 -39.92 -22.02 14.88
CA ALA A 274 -40.36 -22.78 13.71
C ALA A 274 -41.73 -23.47 13.87
N PRO A 275 -41.99 -24.27 14.94
CA PRO A 275 -43.30 -24.91 15.10
C PRO A 275 -44.43 -23.93 15.40
N LYS A 276 -44.14 -22.77 15.99
CA LYS A 276 -45.15 -21.73 16.27
C LYS A 276 -45.53 -20.99 14.99
N LEU A 277 -44.54 -20.59 14.19
CA LEU A 277 -44.73 -19.98 12.89
C LEU A 277 -45.53 -20.90 11.96
N ALA A 278 -45.16 -22.19 11.92
CA ALA A 278 -45.87 -23.19 11.14
C ALA A 278 -47.35 -23.29 11.53
N LYS A 279 -47.64 -23.30 12.84
CA LYS A 279 -49.01 -23.36 13.35
C LYS A 279 -49.83 -22.10 13.03
N GLU A 280 -49.22 -20.92 13.15
CA GLU A 280 -49.90 -19.65 12.83
C GLU A 280 -50.22 -19.56 11.34
N ILE A 281 -49.25 -19.87 10.46
CA ILE A 281 -49.48 -19.93 9.01
C ILE A 281 -50.56 -20.95 8.67
N ALA A 282 -50.50 -22.16 9.23
CA ALA A 282 -51.52 -23.18 9.03
C ALA A 282 -52.93 -22.74 9.48
N SER A 283 -53.03 -21.89 10.50
CA SER A 283 -54.33 -21.33 10.93
C SER A 283 -54.89 -20.33 9.91
N GLN A 284 -54.06 -19.44 9.38
CA GLN A 284 -54.44 -18.45 8.37
C GLN A 284 -54.83 -19.11 7.03
N LEU A 285 -54.15 -20.20 6.66
CA LEU A 285 -54.47 -20.97 5.45
C LEU A 285 -55.89 -21.56 5.48
N LYS A 286 -56.41 -21.91 6.67
CA LYS A 286 -57.79 -22.40 6.82
C LYS A 286 -58.81 -21.34 6.45
N ASP A 287 -58.57 -20.09 6.83
CA ASP A 287 -59.44 -18.95 6.53
C ASP A 287 -59.44 -18.62 5.03
N LEU A 288 -58.34 -18.94 4.33
CA LEU A 288 -58.19 -18.82 2.88
C LEU A 288 -58.78 -20.01 2.08
N GLY A 289 -59.47 -20.94 2.75
CA GLY A 289 -60.17 -22.06 2.11
C GLY A 289 -59.40 -23.40 2.14
N PHE A 290 -58.15 -23.42 2.62
CA PHE A 290 -57.37 -24.64 2.79
C PHE A 290 -57.64 -25.31 4.15
N LYS A 291 -58.86 -25.80 4.35
CA LYS A 291 -59.36 -26.28 5.66
C LYS A 291 -58.57 -27.45 6.25
N GLN A 292 -57.89 -28.23 5.40
CA GLN A 292 -57.17 -29.45 5.77
C GLN A 292 -55.70 -29.46 5.30
N SER A 293 -55.11 -28.28 4.99
CA SER A 293 -53.71 -28.21 4.60
C SER A 293 -52.74 -28.38 5.77
N SER A 294 -51.53 -28.85 5.48
CA SER A 294 -50.38 -28.90 6.38
C SER A 294 -49.31 -27.88 5.95
N PHE A 295 -48.62 -27.31 6.93
CA PHE A 295 -47.50 -26.41 6.71
C PHE A 295 -46.41 -26.69 7.75
N GLU A 296 -45.17 -26.85 7.31
CA GLU A 296 -44.01 -27.13 8.15
C GLU A 296 -42.84 -26.19 7.86
N VAL A 297 -42.05 -25.94 8.90
CA VAL A 297 -40.84 -25.11 8.84
C VAL A 297 -39.65 -25.95 9.32
N PRO A 298 -39.20 -26.94 8.53
CA PRO A 298 -38.11 -27.83 8.92
C PRO A 298 -36.77 -27.10 8.93
N LEU A 299 -35.97 -27.35 9.97
CA LEU A 299 -34.59 -26.86 10.06
C LEU A 299 -33.64 -27.96 9.60
N VAL A 300 -32.90 -27.70 8.53
CA VAL A 300 -31.93 -28.65 7.96
C VAL A 300 -30.53 -28.26 8.40
N SER A 301 -29.92 -29.06 9.27
CA SER A 301 -28.56 -28.81 9.77
C SER A 301 -27.50 -29.00 8.67
N SER A 302 -26.52 -28.10 8.66
CA SER A 302 -25.31 -28.16 7.83
C SER A 302 -24.14 -28.71 8.65
N SER A 303 -23.25 -29.48 8.00
CA SER A 303 -22.00 -29.95 8.60
C SER A 303 -21.00 -28.81 8.81
N GLU A 304 -21.08 -27.76 7.99
CA GLU A 304 -20.20 -26.59 8.06
C GLU A 304 -20.98 -25.31 8.38
N PRO A 305 -20.38 -24.37 9.14
CA PRO A 305 -21.00 -23.06 9.41
C PRO A 305 -21.18 -22.26 8.13
N GLY A 306 -22.44 -21.96 7.78
CA GLY A 306 -22.77 -21.07 6.67
C GLY A 306 -22.90 -19.60 7.10
N PRO A 307 -22.96 -18.65 6.15
CA PRO A 307 -23.14 -17.22 6.45
C PRO A 307 -24.43 -16.91 7.23
N HIS A 308 -25.40 -17.82 7.23
CA HIS A 308 -26.72 -17.64 7.86
C HIS A 308 -26.98 -18.55 9.07
N GLY A 309 -26.04 -19.41 9.48
CA GLY A 309 -26.21 -20.28 10.65
C GLY A 309 -25.65 -21.68 10.45
N PHE A 310 -25.97 -22.55 11.40
CA PHE A 310 -25.76 -24.00 11.31
C PHE A 310 -26.89 -24.74 10.60
N GLU A 311 -27.96 -24.05 10.23
CA GLU A 311 -29.08 -24.65 9.53
C GLU A 311 -29.63 -23.72 8.44
N GLY A 312 -30.18 -24.34 7.40
CA GLY A 312 -31.09 -23.71 6.46
C GLY A 312 -32.54 -24.02 6.84
N VAL A 313 -33.47 -23.30 6.22
CA VAL A 313 -34.90 -23.59 6.30
C VAL A 313 -35.45 -23.65 4.88
N GLU A 314 -36.35 -24.59 4.65
CA GLU A 314 -37.13 -24.69 3.43
C GLU A 314 -38.58 -24.97 3.84
N PHE A 315 -39.46 -23.98 3.70
CA PHE A 315 -40.86 -24.11 4.09
C PHE A 315 -41.54 -25.18 3.25
N GLN A 316 -42.38 -25.99 3.88
CA GLN A 316 -43.08 -27.09 3.22
C GLN A 316 -44.58 -26.94 3.35
N PHE A 317 -45.31 -27.21 2.26
CA PHE A 317 -46.75 -27.09 2.20
C PHE A 317 -47.39 -28.34 1.58
N GLY A 318 -48.52 -28.75 2.16
CA GLY A 318 -49.37 -29.82 1.66
C GLY A 318 -50.81 -29.32 1.58
N PRO A 319 -51.42 -29.17 0.39
CA PRO A 319 -52.72 -28.53 0.25
C PRO A 319 -53.89 -29.40 0.73
N ASN A 320 -53.76 -30.73 0.65
CA ASN A 320 -54.80 -31.68 1.05
C ASN A 320 -54.30 -32.72 2.06
N PRO A 321 -55.19 -33.26 2.92
CA PRO A 321 -54.83 -34.27 3.89
C PRO A 321 -54.42 -35.58 3.20
N GLY A 322 -53.22 -36.06 3.53
CA GLY A 322 -52.64 -37.28 2.96
C GLY A 322 -51.69 -37.04 1.78
N GLU A 323 -51.59 -35.82 1.26
CA GLU A 323 -50.55 -35.46 0.29
C GLU A 323 -49.20 -35.23 0.98
N HIS A 324 -48.11 -35.50 0.25
CA HIS A 324 -46.76 -35.27 0.75
C HIS A 324 -46.48 -33.77 0.87
N LEU A 325 -45.83 -33.39 1.97
CA LEU A 325 -45.26 -32.06 2.13
C LEU A 325 -44.18 -31.84 1.07
N LEU A 326 -44.37 -30.81 0.25
CA LEU A 326 -43.39 -30.41 -0.76
C LEU A 326 -42.77 -29.08 -0.35
N PRO A 327 -41.47 -28.87 -0.62
CA PRO A 327 -40.86 -27.55 -0.59
C PRO A 327 -41.72 -26.54 -1.35
N LEU A 328 -41.89 -25.35 -0.76
CA LEU A 328 -42.58 -24.25 -1.42
C LEU A 328 -41.90 -23.88 -2.74
#